data_AF-A0A173RAS0-F1
#
_entry.id   AF-A0A173RAS0-F1
#
_cell.length_a   1.000
_cell.length_b   1.000
_cell.length_c   1.000
_cell.angle_alpha   90.00
_cell.angle_beta   90.00
_cell.angle_gamma   90.00
#
_symmetry.space_group_name_H-M   'P 1'
#
loop_
_entity.id
_entity.type
_entity.pdbx_description
1 polymer ?
#
loop_
_entity_poly.entity_id
_entity_poly.type
_entity_poly.pdbx_seq_one_letter_code
_entity_poly.pdbx_strand_id
1 'polypeptide(L)'
;MLQPKLTKVETISPLKLRLFYETGEVKLFDVAPYATGPWYGQLKDESYFNAVQLLPGGVGIEWPEGQDVAPHELYENSILVKKTA
;
A
#
# COMPACT_ATOMS: atom_id res chain seq x y z
N MET A 1 15.80 4.81 -10.07
CA MET A 1 15.93 5.64 -8.85
C MET A 1 15.42 4.81 -7.67
N LEU A 2 15.97 4.97 -6.47
CA LEU A 2 15.39 4.37 -5.27
C LEU A 2 14.22 5.23 -4.79
N GLN A 3 13.06 4.61 -4.62
CA GLN A 3 11.90 5.29 -4.02
C GLN A 3 12.16 5.58 -2.54
N PRO A 4 11.55 6.63 -1.97
CA PRO A 4 11.59 6.87 -0.53
C PRO A 4 11.10 5.66 0.24
N LYS A 5 11.70 5.39 1.41
CA LYS A 5 11.28 4.25 2.24
C LYS A 5 9.90 4.50 2.84
N LEU A 6 9.08 3.45 2.83
CA LEU A 6 7.83 3.45 3.56
C LEU A 6 8.12 3.32 5.06
N THR A 7 7.50 4.18 5.87
CA THR A 7 7.64 4.18 7.34
C THR A 7 6.39 3.65 8.02
N LYS A 8 5.23 3.78 7.37
CA LYS A 8 3.95 3.32 7.88
C LYS A 8 2.96 3.08 6.73
N VAL A 9 2.10 2.09 6.91
CA VAL A 9 0.93 1.81 6.08
C VAL A 9 -0.31 1.77 6.97
N GLU A 10 -1.42 2.33 6.48
CA GLU A 10 -2.71 2.25 7.15
C GLU A 10 -3.80 1.94 6.14
N THR A 11 -4.73 1.07 6.51
CA THR A 11 -5.97 0.89 5.76
C THR A 11 -6.94 2.03 6.11
N ILE A 12 -7.51 2.69 5.10
CA ILE A 12 -8.44 3.82 5.33
C ILE A 12 -9.85 3.53 4.82
N SER A 13 -9.97 2.60 3.89
CA SER A 13 -11.23 2.07 3.38
C SER A 13 -10.93 0.74 2.66
N PRO A 14 -11.95 -0.05 2.29
CA PRO A 14 -11.73 -1.24 1.50
C PRO A 14 -10.88 -0.93 0.26
N LEU A 15 -9.84 -1.74 0.05
CA LEU A 15 -8.90 -1.63 -1.08
C LEU A 15 -8.14 -0.30 -1.17
N LYS A 16 -8.12 0.53 -0.13
CA LYS A 16 -7.32 1.78 -0.13
C LYS A 16 -6.37 1.84 1.04
N LEU A 17 -5.13 2.16 0.71
CA LEU A 17 -4.04 2.31 1.66
C LEU A 17 -3.59 3.77 1.71
N ARG A 18 -3.25 4.20 2.92
CA ARG A 18 -2.50 5.42 3.19
C ARG A 18 -1.05 5.06 3.49
N LEU A 19 -0.17 5.59 2.66
CA LEU A 19 1.26 5.34 2.64
C LEU A 19 1.99 6.53 3.24
N PHE A 20 2.85 6.31 4.22
CA PHE A 20 3.71 7.34 4.82
C PHE A 20 5.15 7.06 4.46
N TYR A 21 5.82 8.07 3.92
CA TYR A 21 7.21 7.98 3.50
C TYR A 21 8.13 8.73 4.46
N GLU A 22 9.40 8.32 4.49
CA GLU A 22 10.44 8.99 5.30
C GLU A 22 10.66 10.46 4.92
N THR A 23 10.29 10.85 3.70
CA THR A 23 10.30 12.23 3.21
C THR A 23 9.24 13.11 3.87
N GLY A 24 8.30 12.53 4.62
CA GLY A 24 7.11 13.20 5.14
C GLY A 24 5.95 13.25 4.15
N GLU A 25 6.12 12.70 2.94
CA GLU A 25 5.03 12.55 1.99
C GLU A 25 4.01 11.53 2.48
N VAL A 26 2.74 11.84 2.24
CA VAL A 26 1.63 10.92 2.47
C VAL A 26 0.96 10.69 1.13
N LYS A 27 0.83 9.43 0.71
CA LYS A 27 0.17 9.07 -0.55
C LYS A 27 -0.98 8.10 -0.32
N LEU A 28 -1.95 8.12 -1.23
CA LEU A 28 -3.05 7.15 -1.26
C LEU A 28 -2.84 6.18 -2.41
N PHE A 29 -2.88 4.89 -2.09
CA PHE A 29 -2.73 3.82 -3.05
C PHE A 29 -4.05 3.05 -3.17
N ASP A 30 -4.52 2.89 -4.41
CA ASP A 30 -5.74 2.15 -4.73
C ASP A 30 -5.36 0.73 -5.15
N VAL A 31 -5.76 -0.24 -4.34
CA VAL A 31 -5.49 -1.66 -4.52
C VAL A 31 -6.55 -2.32 -5.41
N ALA A 32 -7.66 -1.64 -5.71
CA ALA A 32 -8.77 -2.19 -6.48
C ALA A 32 -8.39 -2.73 -7.88
N PRO A 33 -7.49 -2.09 -8.65
CA PRO A 33 -7.04 -2.65 -9.93
C PRO A 33 -6.31 -4.00 -9.79
N TYR A 34 -5.66 -4.21 -8.66
CA TYR A 34 -4.85 -5.39 -8.38
C TYR A 34 -5.68 -6.53 -7.80
N ALA A 35 -6.76 -6.23 -7.08
CA ALA A 35 -7.62 -7.19 -6.38
C ALA A 35 -8.49 -8.06 -7.32
N THR A 36 -7.86 -8.72 -8.28
CA THR A 36 -8.50 -9.52 -9.34
C THR A 36 -7.85 -10.90 -9.46
N GLY A 37 -8.54 -11.83 -10.12
CA GLY A 37 -8.07 -13.20 -10.27
C GLY A 37 -8.12 -14.03 -8.97
N PRO A 38 -7.64 -15.29 -9.01
CA PRO A 38 -7.73 -16.22 -7.89
C PRO A 38 -6.76 -15.92 -6.75
N TRP A 39 -5.66 -15.20 -7.01
CA TRP A 39 -4.62 -14.89 -6.01
C TRP A 39 -4.89 -13.55 -5.32
N TYR A 40 -4.81 -12.45 -6.08
CA TYR A 40 -5.05 -11.10 -5.53
C TYR A 40 -6.53 -10.81 -5.25
N GLY A 41 -7.47 -11.62 -5.74
CA GLY A 41 -8.89 -11.49 -5.42
C GLY A 41 -9.21 -11.58 -3.93
N GLN A 42 -8.35 -12.23 -3.13
CA GLN A 42 -8.49 -12.33 -1.67
C GLN A 42 -8.41 -10.96 -0.98
N LEU A 43 -7.77 -9.97 -1.59
CA LEU A 43 -7.69 -8.59 -1.07
C LEU A 43 -9.06 -7.90 -0.97
N LYS A 44 -10.10 -8.45 -1.62
CA LYS A 44 -11.48 -7.97 -1.47
C LYS A 44 -12.09 -8.31 -0.11
N ASP A 45 -11.55 -9.31 0.59
CA ASP A 45 -11.95 -9.57 1.97
C ASP A 45 -11.35 -8.50 2.88
N GLU A 46 -12.21 -7.79 3.60
CA GLU A 46 -11.80 -6.65 4.42
C GLU A 46 -10.89 -7.07 5.58
N SER A 47 -11.16 -8.22 6.20
CA SER A 47 -10.36 -8.72 7.32
C SER A 47 -8.97 -9.11 6.84
N TYR A 48 -8.90 -9.75 5.68
CA TYR A 48 -7.64 -10.08 5.02
C TYR A 48 -6.87 -8.83 4.61
N PHE A 49 -7.54 -7.88 3.96
CA PHE A 49 -6.94 -6.62 3.51
C PHE A 49 -6.33 -5.82 4.67
N ASN A 50 -7.03 -5.78 5.81
CA ASN A 50 -6.58 -5.09 7.02
C ASN A 50 -5.37 -5.74 7.69
N ALA A 51 -4.99 -6.96 7.31
CA ALA A 51 -3.78 -7.64 7.77
C ALA A 51 -2.51 -7.24 7.00
N VAL A 52 -2.59 -6.19 6.16
CA VAL A 52 -1.42 -5.64 5.47
C VAL A 52 -0.32 -5.25 6.46
N GLN A 53 0.92 -5.58 6.13
CA GLN A 53 2.10 -5.24 6.91
C GLN A 53 3.19 -4.63 6.04
N LEU A 54 4.07 -3.86 6.68
CA LEU A 54 5.23 -3.26 6.05
C LEU A 54 6.36 -4.29 5.97
N LEU A 55 6.99 -4.42 4.81
CA LEU A 55 8.21 -5.20 4.69
C LEU A 55 9.38 -4.53 5.43
N PRO A 56 10.27 -5.30 6.08
CA PRO A 56 11.45 -4.77 6.75
C PRO A 56 12.28 -3.83 5.86
N GLY A 57 12.64 -2.66 6.39
CA GLY A 57 13.41 -1.67 5.65
C GLY A 57 12.59 -0.76 4.72
N GLY A 58 11.26 -0.85 4.75
CA GLY A 58 10.36 0.02 3.99
C GLY A 58 10.38 -0.25 2.48
N VAL A 59 10.69 -1.49 2.13
CA VAL A 59 10.88 -1.96 0.74
C VAL A 59 9.60 -2.47 0.09
N GLY A 60 8.45 -2.25 0.71
CA GLY A 60 7.14 -2.66 0.17
C GLY A 60 6.15 -2.99 1.29
N ILE A 61 5.04 -3.59 0.88
CA ILE A 61 4.01 -4.12 1.78
C ILE A 61 3.72 -5.58 1.41
N GLU A 62 3.23 -6.35 2.37
CA GLU A 62 2.78 -7.73 2.15
C GLU A 62 1.51 -8.04 2.95
N TRP A 63 0.79 -9.07 2.51
CA TRP A 63 -0.35 -9.69 3.18
C TRP A 63 0.01 -11.10 3.69
N PRO A 64 -0.77 -11.69 4.62
CA PRO A 64 -0.39 -12.94 5.31
C PRO A 64 -0.06 -14.14 4.41
N GLU A 65 -0.72 -14.30 3.27
CA GLU A 65 -0.47 -15.39 2.31
C GLU A 65 0.63 -15.04 1.29
N GLY A 66 1.36 -13.95 1.49
CA GLY A 66 2.53 -13.58 0.69
C GLY A 66 2.23 -12.77 -0.57
N GLN A 67 1.01 -12.22 -0.74
CA GLN A 67 0.81 -11.16 -1.73
C GLN A 67 1.61 -9.95 -1.30
N ASP A 68 2.42 -9.39 -2.19
CA ASP A 68 3.22 -8.21 -1.92
C ASP A 68 3.02 -7.15 -3.00
N VAL A 69 3.35 -5.91 -2.66
CA VAL A 69 3.42 -4.81 -3.64
C VAL A 69 4.76 -4.12 -3.49
N ALA A 70 5.47 -4.04 -4.61
CA ALA A 70 6.80 -3.48 -4.70
C ALA A 70 6.79 -1.96 -4.42
N PRO A 71 7.91 -1.39 -3.93
CA PRO A 71 7.95 0.00 -3.45
C PRO A 71 7.82 1.01 -4.59
N HIS A 72 8.29 0.66 -5.79
CA HIS A 72 8.13 1.47 -7.00
C HIS A 72 6.66 1.59 -7.39
N GLU A 73 5.93 0.49 -7.35
CA GLU A 73 4.52 0.44 -7.68
C GLU A 73 3.69 1.25 -6.68
N LEU A 74 3.97 1.08 -5.37
CA LEU A 74 3.37 1.88 -4.31
C LEU A 74 3.61 3.38 -4.51
N TYR A 75 4.82 3.79 -4.91
CA TYR A 75 5.16 5.21 -5.02
C TYR A 75 4.67 5.86 -6.32
N GLU A 76 4.76 5.15 -7.44
CA GLU A 76 4.46 5.68 -8.78
C GLU A 76 2.96 5.68 -9.08
N ASN A 77 2.23 4.68 -8.58
CA ASN A 77 0.79 4.54 -8.82
C ASN A 77 -0.08 5.11 -7.68
N SER A 78 0.53 5.79 -6.70
CA SER A 78 -0.19 6.46 -5.62
C SER A 78 -0.30 7.97 -5.80
N ILE A 79 -1.37 8.54 -5.25
CA ILE A 79 -1.68 9.96 -5.37
C ILE A 79 -1.19 10.68 -4.11
N LEU A 80 -0.39 11.72 -4.28
CA LEU A 80 0.07 12.56 -3.17
C LEU A 80 -1.12 13.28 -2.51
N VAL A 81 -1.25 13.10 -1.19
CA VAL A 81 -2.22 13.82 -0.38
C VAL A 81 -1.69 15.23 -0.13
N LYS A 82 -2.23 16.20 -0.84
CA LYS A 82 -1.97 17.62 -0.52
C LYS A 82 -2.77 17.96 0.72
N LYS A 83 -2.10 18.49 1.76
CA LYS A 83 -2.81 19.16 2.86
C LYS A 83 -3.61 20.31 2.25
N THR A 84 -4.92 20.21 2.28
CA THR A 84 -5.78 21.36 2.02
C THR A 84 -5.65 22.26 3.25
N ALA A 85 -5.16 23.48 3.03
CA ALA A 85 -5.05 24.51 4.06
C ALA A 85 -6.44 24.99 4.50
#